data_AF-A0A366ENG5-F1
#
_entry.id   AF-A0A366ENG5-F1
#
_cell.length_a   1.000
_cell.length_b   1.000
_cell.length_c   1.000
_cell.angle_alpha   90.00
_cell.angle_beta   90.00
_cell.angle_gamma   90.00
#
_symmetry.space_group_name_H-M   'P 1'
#
loop_
_entity.id
_entity.type
_entity.pdbx_description
1 polymer ?
#
loop_
_entity_poly.entity_id
_entity_poly.type
_entity_poly.pdbx_seq_one_letter_code
_entity_poly.pdbx_strand_id
1 'polypeptide(L)'
;MSNQELDQLRKQVDEMNLKLLDTINERAKLVQEIGRVKETQGVYRYDPVRERGMLNLIKENNNGPFEHSTVEHIFKEIFKAGLELQKDDHRKALLVSRKKKPDDTIVTINGDSIGDGKPHFIFGPCAVESYEQVAEVAKAVKAKGLKLLRGGAFKPRTSPYDFQGLGIEGLKILKKVADEYDLAVVSEIVNPADIEPALEYIDVIQIGARNMQNFELLKAAGAVKKPVLLKRGLAATIDEFINAAEYIISQGNGDIILCERGIRTYEKATRNTLDISAVPILKQETHLPVFVDVTHSTGRRDLLLPTAKAALAIGADGVMAEVHPDPAVALSDSAQQMDLDQFDHFYQELLKGRTIEV
;
A
#
# COMPACT_ATOMS: atom_id res chain seq x y z
N MET A 1 47.07 42.53 10.32
CA MET A 1 45.87 42.69 11.17
C MET A 1 44.58 42.27 10.46
N SER A 2 44.58 41.33 9.49
CA SER A 2 43.35 40.97 8.75
C SER A 2 42.83 39.53 8.98
N ASN A 3 43.67 38.58 9.41
CA ASN A 3 43.21 37.20 9.69
C ASN A 3 42.79 36.98 11.16
N GLN A 4 43.46 37.61 12.13
CA GLN A 4 43.13 37.40 13.55
C GLN A 4 41.74 37.91 13.95
N GLU A 5 41.32 39.07 13.41
CA GLU A 5 39.99 39.62 13.66
C GLU A 5 38.89 38.77 12.99
N LEU A 6 39.15 38.33 11.76
CA LEU A 6 38.26 37.40 11.04
C LEU A 6 38.08 36.08 11.81
N ASP A 7 39.17 35.50 12.31
CA ASP A 7 39.14 34.25 13.07
C ASP A 7 38.42 34.39 14.40
N GLN A 8 38.55 35.55 15.07
CA GLN A 8 37.79 35.86 16.28
C GLN A 8 36.28 35.98 16.00
N LEU A 9 35.89 36.70 14.94
CA LEU A 9 34.49 36.81 14.55
C LEU A 9 33.89 35.46 14.16
N ARG A 10 34.63 34.62 13.43
CA ARG A 10 34.20 33.25 13.11
C ARG A 10 33.99 32.40 14.34
N LYS A 11 34.90 32.49 15.32
CA LYS A 11 34.74 31.78 16.59
C LYS A 11 33.46 32.21 17.33
N GLN A 12 33.13 33.50 17.32
CA GLN A 12 31.88 33.99 17.89
C GLN A 12 30.64 33.46 17.15
N VAL A 13 30.72 33.32 15.82
CA VAL A 13 29.66 32.69 15.02
C VAL A 13 29.52 31.21 15.38
N ASP A 14 30.61 30.48 15.57
CA ASP A 14 30.56 29.08 15.99
C ASP A 14 29.90 28.91 17.37
N GLU A 15 30.22 29.79 18.32
CA GLU A 15 29.56 29.83 19.63
C GLU A 15 28.06 30.14 19.50
N MET A 16 27.67 30.99 18.54
CA MET A 16 26.27 31.27 18.24
C MET A 16 25.56 30.06 17.61
N ASN A 17 26.23 29.33 16.71
CA ASN A 17 25.69 28.12 16.09
C ASN A 17 25.34 27.06 17.16
N LEU A 18 26.18 26.90 18.17
CA LEU A 18 25.90 25.97 19.29
C LEU A 18 24.68 26.41 20.10
N LYS A 19 24.52 27.71 20.38
CA LYS A 19 23.33 28.23 21.06
C LYS A 19 22.06 28.02 20.23
N LEU A 20 22.14 28.20 18.91
CA LEU A 20 21.03 27.94 18.00
C LEU A 20 20.65 26.45 18.02
N LEU A 21 21.64 25.56 17.98
CA LEU A 21 21.41 24.11 18.08
C LEU A 21 20.70 23.74 19.38
N ASP A 22 21.15 24.25 20.52
CA ASP A 22 20.53 24.00 21.82
C ASP A 22 19.07 24.48 21.85
N THR A 23 18.84 25.70 21.36
CA THR A 23 17.48 26.30 21.31
C THR A 23 16.56 25.52 20.37
N ILE A 24 17.06 25.10 19.21
CA ILE A 24 16.29 24.29 18.25
C ILE A 24 15.94 22.92 18.85
N ASN A 25 16.88 22.28 19.55
CA ASN A 25 16.66 20.99 20.20
C ASN A 25 15.67 21.10 21.36
N GLU A 26 15.74 22.15 22.18
CA GLU A 26 14.78 22.40 23.25
C GLU A 26 13.38 22.64 22.69
N ARG A 27 13.27 23.45 21.63
CA ARG A 27 12.01 23.64 20.89
C ARG A 27 11.48 22.30 20.36
N ALA A 28 12.34 21.45 19.80
CA ALA A 28 11.93 20.16 19.25
C ALA A 28 11.35 19.23 20.33
N LYS A 29 11.93 19.21 21.54
CA LYS A 29 11.39 18.45 22.69
C LYS A 29 9.98 18.91 23.06
N LEU A 30 9.76 20.22 23.16
CA LEU A 30 8.42 20.78 23.43
C LEU A 30 7.43 20.41 22.31
N VAL A 31 7.88 20.44 21.06
CA VAL A 31 7.06 20.03 19.91
C VAL A 31 6.72 18.54 19.99
N GLN A 32 7.62 17.67 20.43
CA GLN A 32 7.31 16.25 20.67
C GLN A 32 6.28 16.06 21.78
N GLU A 33 6.39 16.80 22.89
CA GLU A 33 5.40 16.77 23.98
C GLU A 33 4.02 17.23 23.50
N ILE A 34 3.95 18.31 22.73
CA ILE A 34 2.71 18.75 22.05
C ILE A 34 2.19 17.63 21.14
N GLY A 35 3.06 16.96 20.40
CA GLY A 35 2.71 15.83 19.53
C GLY A 35 2.01 14.71 20.29
N ARG A 36 2.53 14.32 21.46
CA ARG A 36 1.92 13.30 22.33
C ARG A 36 0.55 13.72 22.86
N VAL A 37 0.38 15.00 23.20
CA VAL A 37 -0.92 15.53 23.65
C VAL A 37 -1.92 15.58 22.48
N LYS A 38 -1.49 15.97 21.28
CA LYS A 38 -2.35 15.96 20.09
C LYS A 38 -2.81 14.55 19.73
N GLU A 39 -1.93 13.57 19.87
CA GLU A 39 -2.22 12.16 19.60
C GLU A 39 -3.30 11.61 20.53
N THR A 40 -3.22 11.88 21.84
CA THR A 40 -4.26 11.45 22.79
C THR A 40 -5.61 12.13 22.57
N GLN A 41 -5.62 13.33 21.98
CA GLN A 41 -6.84 14.08 21.69
C GLN A 41 -7.36 13.87 20.25
N GLY A 42 -6.65 13.11 19.40
CA GLY A 42 -7.04 12.88 18.00
C GLY A 42 -7.01 14.13 17.11
N VAL A 43 -6.21 15.15 17.46
CA VAL A 43 -6.13 16.42 16.71
C VAL A 43 -5.11 16.34 15.58
N TYR A 44 -5.38 16.99 14.45
CA TYR A 44 -4.46 17.05 13.31
C TYR A 44 -3.09 17.62 13.70
N ARG A 45 -2.02 16.97 13.23
CA ARG A 45 -0.64 17.35 13.59
C ARG A 45 -0.24 18.70 12.98
N TYR A 46 -0.56 18.90 11.70
CA TYR A 46 -0.36 20.15 10.99
C TYR A 46 -1.52 21.13 11.22
N ASP A 47 -1.21 22.35 11.64
CA ASP A 47 -2.17 23.42 11.88
C ASP A 47 -1.64 24.72 11.22
N PRO A 48 -2.18 25.10 10.03
CA PRO A 48 -1.71 26.28 9.31
C PRO A 48 -2.08 27.60 10.01
N VAL A 49 -3.13 27.60 10.84
CA VAL A 49 -3.54 28.79 11.61
C VAL A 49 -2.54 29.03 12.73
N ARG A 50 -2.16 27.96 13.45
CA ARG A 50 -1.11 28.03 14.47
C ARG A 50 0.23 28.44 13.86
N GLU A 51 0.59 27.90 12.71
CA GLU A 51 1.82 28.28 12.00
C GLU A 51 1.81 29.76 11.65
N ARG A 52 0.73 30.26 11.03
CA ARG A 52 0.59 31.68 10.71
C ARG A 52 0.70 32.57 11.94
N GLY A 53 0.07 32.18 13.05
CA GLY A 53 0.17 32.89 14.33
C GLY A 53 1.60 33.00 14.84
N MET A 54 2.39 31.92 14.76
CA MET A 54 3.80 31.94 15.12
C MET A 54 4.63 32.83 14.19
N LEU A 55 4.39 32.77 12.88
CA LEU A 55 5.09 33.60 11.90
C LEU A 55 4.78 35.09 12.08
N ASN A 56 3.53 35.44 12.39
CA ASN A 56 3.15 36.82 12.69
C ASN A 56 3.89 37.34 13.93
N LEU A 57 3.94 36.54 15.01
CA LEU A 57 4.67 36.89 16.23
C LEU A 57 6.17 37.10 15.94
N ILE A 58 6.80 36.22 15.16
CA ILE A 58 8.20 36.36 14.76
C ILE A 58 8.41 37.64 13.94
N LYS A 59 7.50 37.94 13.01
CA LYS A 59 7.56 39.13 12.16
C LYS A 59 7.44 40.42 12.98
N GLU A 60 6.50 40.48 13.91
CA GLU A 60 6.27 41.61 14.81
C GLU A 60 7.48 41.91 15.72
N ASN A 61 8.31 40.90 15.99
CA ASN A 61 9.48 41.01 16.84
C ASN A 61 10.83 41.03 16.07
N ASN A 62 10.81 41.05 14.73
CA ASN A 62 12.03 41.09 13.94
C ASN A 62 12.59 42.51 13.82
N ASN A 63 13.51 42.86 14.74
CA ASN A 63 14.32 44.08 14.67
C ASN A 63 15.75 43.80 14.13
N GLY A 64 15.96 42.63 13.53
CA GLY A 64 17.25 42.16 13.05
C GLY A 64 17.57 42.59 11.62
N PRO A 65 18.78 42.27 11.14
CA PRO A 65 19.25 42.69 9.81
C PRO A 65 18.63 41.90 8.65
N PHE A 66 17.95 40.78 8.92
CA PHE A 66 17.28 39.99 7.88
C PHE A 66 15.90 40.53 7.55
N GLU A 67 15.54 40.54 6.26
CA GLU A 67 14.18 40.83 5.82
C GLU A 67 13.17 39.82 6.38
N HIS A 68 11.94 40.28 6.59
CA HIS A 68 10.86 39.44 7.11
C HIS A 68 10.61 38.16 6.28
N SER A 69 10.76 38.25 4.96
CA SER A 69 10.61 37.11 4.04
C SER A 69 11.64 36.00 4.31
N THR A 70 12.89 36.39 4.58
CA THR A 70 13.99 35.46 4.86
C THR A 70 13.79 34.79 6.22
N VAL A 71 13.45 35.58 7.23
CA VAL A 71 13.15 35.05 8.57
C VAL A 71 11.97 34.07 8.51
N GLU A 72 10.88 34.42 7.81
CA GLU A 72 9.73 33.54 7.64
C GLU A 72 10.12 32.19 7.02
N HIS A 73 10.99 32.19 6.00
CA HIS A 73 11.44 30.96 5.34
C HIS A 73 12.26 30.06 6.28
N ILE A 74 13.22 30.63 7.04
CA ILE A 74 14.03 29.87 8.00
C ILE A 74 13.14 29.20 9.05
N PHE A 75 12.18 29.94 9.61
CA PHE A 75 11.29 29.39 10.63
C PHE A 75 10.34 28.33 10.07
N LYS A 76 9.88 28.46 8.81
CA LYS A 76 9.10 27.41 8.15
C LYS A 76 9.86 26.08 8.06
N GLU A 77 11.15 26.10 7.73
CA GLU A 77 11.96 24.87 7.72
C GLU A 77 12.10 24.27 9.13
N ILE A 78 12.29 25.11 10.17
CA ILE A 78 12.28 24.66 11.57
C ILE A 78 10.93 24.03 11.97
N PHE A 79 9.82 24.58 11.47
CA PHE A 79 8.48 24.08 11.75
C PHE A 79 8.22 22.74 11.05
N LYS A 80 8.63 22.65 9.79
CA LYS A 80 8.56 21.43 8.99
C LYS A 80 9.36 20.29 9.63
N ALA A 81 10.60 20.54 10.05
CA ALA A 81 11.42 19.55 10.76
C ALA A 81 10.75 19.07 12.06
N GLY A 82 10.12 19.98 12.82
CA GLY A 82 9.36 19.62 14.01
C GLY A 82 8.12 18.75 13.72
N LEU A 83 7.42 19.01 12.60
CA LEU A 83 6.29 18.20 12.15
C LEU A 83 6.74 16.81 11.69
N GLU A 84 7.85 16.71 10.98
CA GLU A 84 8.47 15.45 10.55
C GLU A 84 8.86 14.60 11.77
N LEU A 85 9.46 15.22 12.80
CA LEU A 85 9.80 14.54 14.06
C LEU A 85 8.57 13.91 14.75
N GLN A 86 7.44 14.62 14.77
CA GLN A 86 6.18 14.08 15.31
C GLN A 86 5.65 12.90 14.49
N LYS A 87 5.78 12.96 13.15
CA LYS A 87 5.39 11.85 12.27
C LYS A 87 6.26 10.63 12.51
N ASP A 88 7.57 10.82 12.65
CA ASP A 88 8.53 9.76 12.88
C ASP A 88 8.32 9.01 14.20
N ASP A 89 8.02 9.74 15.28
CA ASP A 89 7.73 9.14 16.59
C ASP A 89 6.43 8.34 16.58
N HIS A 90 5.41 8.81 15.86
CA HIS A 90 4.19 8.04 15.67
C HIS A 90 4.43 6.77 14.85
N ARG A 91 5.18 6.87 13.74
CA ARG A 91 5.54 5.69 12.93
C ARG A 91 6.31 4.64 13.74
N LYS A 92 7.17 5.05 14.70
CA LYS A 92 7.85 4.13 15.63
C LYS A 92 6.89 3.31 16.48
N ALA A 93 5.70 3.83 16.77
CA ALA A 93 4.72 3.18 17.62
C ALA A 93 3.86 2.14 16.86
N LEU A 94 3.71 2.30 15.53
CA LEU A 94 2.85 1.45 14.72
C LEU A 94 3.35 0.00 14.67
N LEU A 95 2.44 -0.95 14.90
CA LEU A 95 2.69 -2.39 14.85
C LEU A 95 3.16 -2.85 13.48
N VAL A 96 2.69 -2.22 12.40
CA VAL A 96 3.12 -2.54 11.01
C VAL A 96 4.52 -2.01 10.67
N SER A 97 5.10 -1.13 11.48
CA SER A 97 6.37 -0.47 11.13
C SER A 97 7.59 -1.35 11.33
N ARG A 98 8.62 -1.17 10.49
CA ARG A 98 9.92 -1.82 10.71
C ARG A 98 10.60 -1.41 12.01
N LYS A 99 10.33 -0.19 12.47
CA LYS A 99 10.87 0.31 13.75
C LYS A 99 10.31 -0.52 14.93
N LYS A 100 9.11 -1.09 14.79
CA LYS A 100 8.48 -1.96 15.80
C LYS A 100 8.84 -3.44 15.63
N LYS A 101 8.88 -3.95 14.40
CA LYS A 101 9.33 -5.29 14.05
C LYS A 101 10.30 -5.20 12.86
N PRO A 102 11.62 -5.33 13.08
CA PRO A 102 12.62 -5.19 12.03
C PRO A 102 12.56 -6.27 10.96
N ASP A 103 12.29 -7.51 11.36
CA ASP A 103 12.26 -8.69 10.47
C ASP A 103 11.03 -8.67 9.56
N ASP A 104 11.16 -9.22 8.35
CA ASP A 104 10.05 -9.37 7.40
C ASP A 104 8.94 -10.26 7.97
N THR A 105 7.69 -9.93 7.65
CA THR A 105 6.54 -10.79 7.92
C THR A 105 6.38 -11.76 6.77
N ILE A 106 6.31 -13.05 7.10
CA ILE A 106 6.07 -14.12 6.14
C ILE A 106 4.63 -14.57 6.28
N VAL A 107 3.85 -14.43 5.21
CA VAL A 107 2.45 -14.87 5.17
C VAL A 107 2.38 -16.21 4.46
N THR A 108 2.08 -17.27 5.20
CA THR A 108 2.03 -18.63 4.65
C THR A 108 0.63 -18.95 4.12
N ILE A 109 0.52 -19.33 2.85
CA ILE A 109 -0.75 -19.61 2.18
C ILE A 109 -0.61 -20.91 1.40
N ASN A 110 -1.31 -21.97 1.83
CA ASN A 110 -1.25 -23.30 1.22
C ASN A 110 0.19 -23.79 0.91
N GLY A 111 1.13 -23.53 1.82
CA GLY A 111 2.54 -23.92 1.70
C GLY A 111 3.46 -22.86 1.08
N ASP A 112 2.94 -21.88 0.34
CA ASP A 112 3.74 -20.77 -0.18
C ASP A 112 4.02 -19.74 0.90
N SER A 113 5.28 -19.28 0.98
CA SER A 113 5.76 -18.32 1.98
C SER A 113 5.89 -16.94 1.36
N ILE A 114 4.82 -16.14 1.39
CA ILE A 114 4.85 -14.80 0.79
C ILE A 114 5.70 -13.85 1.65
N GLY A 115 6.66 -13.18 1.01
CA GLY A 115 7.63 -12.29 1.66
C GLY A 115 8.97 -12.95 1.98
N ASP A 116 9.21 -14.19 1.53
CA ASP A 116 10.44 -14.96 1.74
C ASP A 116 11.62 -14.55 0.83
N GLY A 117 11.46 -13.46 0.07
CA GLY A 117 12.42 -13.00 -0.93
C GLY A 117 12.20 -13.60 -2.32
N LYS A 118 11.30 -14.58 -2.48
CA LYS A 118 10.87 -15.07 -3.79
C LYS A 118 9.58 -14.36 -4.23
N PRO A 119 9.47 -14.00 -5.52
CA PRO A 119 8.26 -13.40 -6.04
C PRO A 119 7.16 -14.44 -6.24
N HIS A 120 5.95 -14.10 -5.80
CA HIS A 120 4.76 -14.92 -5.95
C HIS A 120 3.79 -14.31 -6.96
N PHE A 121 2.89 -15.11 -7.53
CA PHE A 121 1.97 -14.66 -8.56
C PHE A 121 0.53 -15.03 -8.26
N ILE A 122 -0.38 -14.07 -8.39
CA ILE A 122 -1.82 -14.27 -8.25
C ILE A 122 -2.47 -13.98 -9.60
N PHE A 123 -3.00 -15.02 -10.24
CA PHE A 123 -3.77 -14.89 -11.47
C PHE A 123 -5.19 -15.40 -11.28
N GLY A 124 -6.09 -15.01 -12.17
CA GLY A 124 -7.48 -15.44 -12.13
C GLY A 124 -8.43 -14.37 -12.65
N PRO A 125 -9.71 -14.68 -12.80
CA PRO A 125 -10.64 -13.75 -13.41
C PRO A 125 -10.95 -12.53 -12.56
N CYS A 126 -11.45 -11.49 -13.23
CA CYS A 126 -11.97 -10.30 -12.60
C CYS A 126 -13.15 -10.64 -11.70
N ALA A 127 -14.16 -11.29 -12.26
CA ALA A 127 -15.35 -11.75 -11.56
C ALA A 127 -15.49 -13.26 -11.71
N VAL A 128 -16.13 -13.89 -10.72
CA VAL A 128 -16.57 -15.28 -10.84
C VAL A 128 -17.90 -15.29 -11.58
N GLU A 129 -17.95 -15.95 -12.72
CA GLU A 129 -19.12 -15.93 -13.62
C GLU A 129 -19.81 -17.30 -13.69
N SER A 130 -19.02 -18.37 -13.75
CA SER A 130 -19.50 -19.75 -13.64
C SER A 130 -18.41 -20.68 -13.11
N TYR A 131 -18.77 -21.93 -12.80
CA TYR A 131 -17.81 -22.94 -12.40
C TYR A 131 -16.79 -23.24 -13.51
N GLU A 132 -17.29 -23.47 -14.73
CA GLU A 132 -16.48 -23.83 -15.91
C GLU A 132 -15.49 -22.72 -16.23
N GLN A 133 -15.95 -21.47 -16.18
CA GLN A 133 -15.15 -20.28 -16.42
C GLN A 133 -13.94 -20.19 -15.48
N VAL A 134 -14.15 -20.42 -14.18
CA VAL A 134 -13.05 -20.38 -13.19
C VAL A 134 -12.17 -21.62 -13.30
N ALA A 135 -12.75 -22.81 -13.55
CA ALA A 135 -12.02 -24.06 -13.66
C ALA A 135 -11.02 -24.07 -14.83
N GLU A 136 -11.37 -23.46 -15.97
CA GLU A 136 -10.45 -23.32 -17.10
C GLU A 136 -9.22 -22.47 -16.74
N VAL A 137 -9.42 -21.36 -16.04
CA VAL A 137 -8.32 -20.50 -15.58
C VAL A 137 -7.48 -21.21 -14.52
N ALA A 138 -8.12 -21.87 -13.56
CA ALA A 138 -7.43 -22.64 -12.52
C ALA A 138 -6.55 -23.75 -13.11
N LYS A 139 -7.04 -24.45 -14.14
CA LYS A 139 -6.25 -25.43 -14.88
C LYS A 139 -4.99 -24.81 -15.51
N ALA A 140 -5.12 -23.64 -16.14
CA ALA A 140 -4.01 -22.93 -16.75
C ALA A 140 -3.01 -22.37 -15.73
N VAL A 141 -3.48 -21.93 -14.56
CA VAL A 141 -2.65 -21.48 -13.43
C VAL A 141 -1.87 -22.67 -12.84
N LYS A 142 -2.55 -23.78 -12.54
CA LYS A 142 -1.94 -25.01 -12.02
C LYS A 142 -0.89 -25.57 -12.98
N ALA A 143 -1.15 -25.57 -14.28
CA ALA A 143 -0.21 -26.06 -15.30
C ALA A 143 1.13 -25.29 -15.31
N LYS A 144 1.16 -24.07 -14.76
CA LYS A 144 2.36 -23.23 -14.62
C LYS A 144 3.08 -23.41 -13.28
N GLY A 145 2.62 -24.34 -12.43
CA GLY A 145 3.18 -24.59 -11.10
C GLY A 145 2.79 -23.54 -10.06
N LEU A 146 1.83 -22.68 -10.37
CA LEU A 146 1.38 -21.62 -9.46
C LEU A 146 0.33 -22.14 -8.48
N LYS A 147 0.28 -21.53 -7.29
CA LYS A 147 -0.61 -21.96 -6.20
C LYS A 147 -1.73 -20.99 -5.87
N LEU A 148 -1.64 -19.73 -6.30
CA LEU A 148 -2.60 -18.70 -5.94
C LEU A 148 -3.52 -18.36 -7.11
N LEU A 149 -4.82 -18.53 -6.90
CA LEU A 149 -5.89 -18.14 -7.79
C LEU A 149 -6.65 -16.94 -7.18
N ARG A 150 -7.06 -15.98 -7.99
CA ARG A 150 -8.03 -14.95 -7.57
C ARG A 150 -9.37 -15.08 -8.29
N GLY A 151 -10.42 -14.58 -7.66
CA GLY A 151 -11.71 -14.38 -8.32
C GLY A 151 -12.62 -13.46 -7.51
N GLY A 152 -13.28 -12.51 -8.17
CA GLY A 152 -14.19 -11.59 -7.49
C GLY A 152 -15.59 -12.19 -7.32
N ALA A 153 -15.89 -12.74 -6.15
CA ALA A 153 -17.25 -13.17 -5.81
C ALA A 153 -18.19 -11.98 -5.54
N PHE A 154 -17.67 -10.91 -4.93
CA PHE A 154 -18.32 -9.61 -4.76
C PHE A 154 -17.59 -8.56 -5.60
N LYS A 155 -18.32 -7.74 -6.36
CA LYS A 155 -17.75 -6.75 -7.27
C LYS A 155 -18.17 -5.33 -6.87
N PRO A 156 -17.28 -4.49 -6.32
CA PRO A 156 -17.60 -3.08 -6.11
C PRO A 156 -17.65 -2.33 -7.45
N ARG A 157 -18.85 -2.02 -7.91
CA ARG A 157 -19.10 -1.34 -9.19
C ARG A 157 -19.34 0.15 -8.99
N THR A 158 -19.01 0.93 -10.02
CA THR A 158 -19.39 2.35 -10.07
C THR A 158 -20.89 2.50 -10.34
N SER A 159 -21.45 1.65 -11.20
CA SER A 159 -22.88 1.61 -11.50
C SER A 159 -23.56 0.48 -10.71
N PRO A 160 -24.72 0.72 -10.09
CA PRO A 160 -25.48 -0.33 -9.39
C PRO A 160 -26.16 -1.32 -10.35
N TYR A 161 -26.28 -0.98 -11.63
CA TYR A 161 -26.90 -1.84 -12.66
C TYR A 161 -25.91 -2.81 -13.32
N ASP A 162 -24.63 -2.62 -13.06
CA ASP A 162 -23.60 -3.53 -13.49
C ASP A 162 -23.66 -4.85 -12.68
N PHE A 163 -23.04 -5.90 -13.21
CA PHE A 163 -22.88 -7.16 -12.48
C PHE A 163 -22.14 -6.95 -11.14
N GLN A 164 -22.82 -7.27 -10.03
CA GLN A 164 -22.34 -7.09 -8.65
C GLN A 164 -21.56 -8.30 -8.11
N GLY A 165 -21.46 -9.38 -8.88
CA GLY A 165 -20.89 -10.66 -8.45
C GLY A 165 -21.96 -11.65 -7.99
N LEU A 166 -21.57 -12.92 -7.87
CA LEU A 166 -22.44 -14.02 -7.42
C LEU A 166 -22.54 -14.13 -5.89
N GLY A 167 -21.79 -13.32 -5.15
CA GLY A 167 -21.73 -13.36 -3.69
C GLY A 167 -21.29 -14.73 -3.17
N ILE A 168 -22.02 -15.28 -2.19
CA ILE A 168 -21.70 -16.58 -1.58
C ILE A 168 -21.63 -17.73 -2.59
N GLU A 169 -22.48 -17.74 -3.64
CA GLU A 169 -22.39 -18.77 -4.68
C GLU A 169 -21.07 -18.68 -5.46
N GLY A 170 -20.55 -17.47 -5.66
CA GLY A 170 -19.21 -17.25 -6.21
C GLY A 170 -18.10 -17.78 -5.30
N LEU A 171 -18.24 -17.61 -3.97
CA LEU A 171 -17.30 -18.17 -3.00
C LEU A 171 -17.33 -19.72 -3.00
N LYS A 172 -18.52 -20.33 -3.09
CA LYS A 172 -18.67 -21.79 -3.21
C LYS A 172 -18.00 -22.32 -4.48
N ILE A 173 -18.15 -21.62 -5.61
CA ILE A 173 -17.46 -21.96 -6.86
C ILE A 173 -15.94 -21.90 -6.65
N LEU A 174 -15.43 -20.83 -6.05
CA LEU A 174 -14.00 -20.68 -5.77
C LEU A 174 -13.49 -21.81 -4.89
N LYS A 175 -14.18 -22.14 -3.79
CA LYS A 175 -13.80 -23.24 -2.90
C LYS A 175 -13.74 -24.58 -3.63
N LYS A 176 -14.75 -24.88 -4.46
CA LYS A 176 -14.79 -26.11 -5.23
C LYS A 176 -13.60 -26.20 -6.21
N VAL A 177 -13.30 -25.12 -6.93
CA VAL A 177 -12.16 -25.07 -7.85
C VAL A 177 -10.82 -25.13 -7.09
N ALA A 178 -10.71 -24.47 -5.95
CA ALA A 178 -9.54 -24.53 -5.07
C ALA A 178 -9.20 -25.97 -4.69
N ASP A 179 -10.21 -26.73 -4.23
CA ASP A 179 -10.06 -28.12 -3.80
C ASP A 179 -9.69 -29.05 -4.97
N GLU A 180 -10.34 -28.91 -6.12
CA GLU A 180 -10.08 -29.76 -7.29
C GLU A 180 -8.69 -29.52 -7.90
N TYR A 181 -8.21 -28.27 -7.84
CA TYR A 181 -6.95 -27.89 -8.46
C TYR A 181 -5.79 -27.72 -7.47
N ASP A 182 -6.00 -27.94 -6.17
CA ASP A 182 -4.98 -27.72 -5.12
C ASP A 182 -4.37 -26.31 -5.20
N LEU A 183 -5.25 -25.31 -5.24
CA LEU A 183 -4.93 -23.89 -5.30
C LEU A 183 -5.50 -23.19 -4.06
N ALA A 184 -4.82 -22.14 -3.60
CA ALA A 184 -5.38 -21.20 -2.64
C ALA A 184 -6.11 -20.07 -3.37
N VAL A 185 -7.25 -19.64 -2.82
CA VAL A 185 -8.11 -18.63 -3.44
C VAL A 185 -8.15 -17.30 -2.69
N VAL A 186 -7.99 -16.23 -3.47
CA VAL A 186 -8.10 -14.83 -3.05
C VAL A 186 -9.41 -14.24 -3.59
N SER A 187 -10.30 -13.79 -2.71
CA SER A 187 -11.54 -13.10 -3.11
C SER A 187 -11.79 -11.86 -2.29
N GLU A 188 -12.42 -10.87 -2.92
CA GLU A 188 -12.80 -9.63 -2.25
C GLU A 188 -14.04 -9.83 -1.37
N ILE A 189 -13.97 -9.28 -0.16
CA ILE A 189 -15.11 -9.13 0.76
C ILE A 189 -15.38 -7.64 0.94
N VAL A 190 -16.66 -7.26 0.87
CA VAL A 190 -17.07 -5.84 0.78
C VAL A 190 -17.81 -5.34 2.02
N ASN A 191 -18.27 -6.25 2.90
CA ASN A 191 -19.07 -5.93 4.07
C ASN A 191 -18.57 -6.73 5.29
N PRO A 192 -18.46 -6.12 6.49
CA PRO A 192 -18.10 -6.82 7.72
C PRO A 192 -18.90 -8.11 7.98
N ALA A 193 -20.20 -8.12 7.64
CA ALA A 193 -21.08 -9.27 7.86
C ALA A 193 -20.69 -10.49 7.02
N ASP A 194 -19.95 -10.30 5.92
CA ASP A 194 -19.53 -11.36 5.01
C ASP A 194 -18.14 -11.93 5.35
N ILE A 195 -17.43 -11.36 6.33
CA ILE A 195 -16.10 -11.84 6.74
C ILE A 195 -16.18 -13.25 7.32
N GLU A 196 -17.04 -13.46 8.32
CA GLU A 196 -17.16 -14.76 9.00
C GLU A 196 -17.64 -15.86 8.04
N PRO A 197 -18.71 -15.67 7.24
CA PRO A 197 -19.12 -16.67 6.25
C PRO A 197 -18.03 -16.99 5.22
N ALA A 198 -17.19 -16.02 4.84
CA ALA A 198 -16.16 -16.24 3.83
C ALA A 198 -15.04 -17.17 4.29
N LEU A 199 -14.79 -17.31 5.60
CA LEU A 199 -13.66 -18.07 6.15
C LEU A 199 -13.65 -19.55 5.72
N GLU A 200 -14.82 -20.12 5.44
CA GLU A 200 -15.00 -21.50 4.97
C GLU A 200 -14.59 -21.71 3.51
N TYR A 201 -14.61 -20.64 2.71
CA TYR A 201 -14.52 -20.74 1.25
C TYR A 201 -13.21 -20.22 0.69
N ILE A 202 -12.53 -19.31 1.39
CA ILE A 202 -11.34 -18.63 0.87
C ILE A 202 -10.13 -18.69 1.80
N ASP A 203 -8.95 -18.60 1.19
CA ASP A 203 -7.67 -18.64 1.87
C ASP A 203 -7.14 -17.23 2.17
N VAL A 204 -7.55 -16.24 1.37
CA VAL A 204 -7.16 -14.84 1.55
C VAL A 204 -8.36 -13.92 1.35
N ILE A 205 -8.60 -13.05 2.33
CA ILE A 205 -9.58 -11.97 2.24
C ILE A 205 -8.92 -10.81 1.52
N GLN A 206 -9.40 -10.44 0.33
CA GLN A 206 -9.02 -9.18 -0.29
C GLN A 206 -9.91 -8.06 0.23
N ILE A 207 -9.30 -6.95 0.64
CA ILE A 207 -9.99 -5.67 0.85
C ILE A 207 -9.66 -4.77 -0.34
N GLY A 208 -10.67 -4.47 -1.16
CA GLY A 208 -10.47 -3.67 -2.36
C GLY A 208 -10.18 -2.20 -2.08
N ALA A 209 -9.63 -1.52 -3.08
CA ALA A 209 -9.18 -0.12 -2.98
C ALA A 209 -10.27 0.85 -2.49
N ARG A 210 -11.54 0.62 -2.85
CA ARG A 210 -12.65 1.48 -2.40
C ARG A 210 -12.98 1.30 -0.91
N ASN A 211 -12.59 0.17 -0.34
CA ASN A 211 -12.81 -0.19 1.06
C ASN A 211 -11.54 -0.04 1.93
N MET A 212 -10.43 0.49 1.40
CA MET A 212 -9.21 0.71 2.19
C MET A 212 -9.44 1.59 3.43
N GLN A 213 -10.47 2.45 3.42
CA GLN A 213 -10.87 3.27 4.57
C GLN A 213 -12.27 2.89 5.12
N ASN A 214 -12.77 1.71 4.78
CA ASN A 214 -13.93 1.14 5.45
C ASN A 214 -13.45 0.52 6.78
N PHE A 215 -13.28 1.37 7.80
CA PHE A 215 -12.61 0.97 9.05
C PHE A 215 -13.29 -0.18 9.78
N GLU A 216 -14.62 -0.30 9.69
CA GLU A 216 -15.34 -1.43 10.30
C GLU A 216 -15.05 -2.74 9.57
N LEU A 217 -14.87 -2.71 8.24
CA LEU A 217 -14.43 -3.88 7.49
C LEU A 217 -12.98 -4.26 7.82
N LEU A 218 -12.09 -3.27 7.99
CA LEU A 218 -10.71 -3.52 8.41
C LEU A 218 -10.64 -4.16 9.80
N LYS A 219 -11.45 -3.67 10.76
CA LYS A 219 -11.54 -4.25 12.10
C LYS A 219 -12.06 -5.69 12.04
N ALA A 220 -13.12 -5.94 11.25
CA ALA A 220 -13.66 -7.28 11.08
C ALA A 220 -12.63 -8.25 10.47
N ALA A 221 -11.91 -7.84 9.42
CA ALA A 221 -10.81 -8.63 8.84
C ALA A 221 -9.64 -8.82 9.83
N GLY A 222 -9.41 -7.85 10.71
CA GLY A 222 -8.39 -7.90 11.76
C GLY A 222 -8.74 -8.84 12.93
N ALA A 223 -10.02 -9.13 13.13
CA ALA A 223 -10.50 -9.97 14.23
C ALA A 223 -10.48 -11.48 13.93
N VAL A 224 -10.18 -11.87 12.69
CA VAL A 224 -10.15 -13.27 12.22
C VAL A 224 -8.73 -13.73 11.91
N LYS A 225 -8.49 -15.04 11.96
CA LYS A 225 -7.18 -15.65 11.62
C LYS A 225 -7.15 -16.07 10.16
N LYS A 226 -7.16 -15.10 9.26
CA LYS A 226 -7.10 -15.32 7.81
C LYS A 226 -6.23 -14.25 7.16
N PRO A 227 -5.30 -14.60 6.25
CA PRO A 227 -4.52 -13.63 5.50
C PRO A 227 -5.38 -12.55 4.83
N VAL A 228 -4.92 -11.30 4.89
CA VAL A 228 -5.60 -10.14 4.30
C VAL A 228 -4.76 -9.50 3.22
N LEU A 229 -5.26 -9.46 1.99
CA LEU A 229 -4.67 -8.68 0.90
C LEU A 229 -5.34 -7.31 0.85
N LEU A 230 -4.67 -6.29 1.38
CA LEU A 230 -5.18 -4.92 1.45
C LEU A 230 -4.71 -4.12 0.23
N LYS A 231 -5.65 -3.72 -0.63
CA LYS A 231 -5.36 -2.85 -1.77
C LYS A 231 -5.29 -1.39 -1.35
N ARG A 232 -4.29 -0.67 -1.86
CA ARG A 232 -4.19 0.78 -1.70
C ARG A 232 -5.41 1.49 -2.28
N GLY A 233 -5.91 2.49 -1.56
CA GLY A 233 -7.05 3.30 -1.97
C GLY A 233 -6.75 4.19 -3.18
N LEU A 234 -7.79 4.56 -3.92
CA LEU A 234 -7.67 5.26 -5.22
C LEU A 234 -6.84 6.55 -5.16
N ALA A 235 -6.87 7.25 -4.03
CA ALA A 235 -6.14 8.50 -3.79
C ALA A 235 -5.41 8.48 -2.44
N ALA A 236 -5.14 7.29 -1.90
CA ALA A 236 -4.53 7.15 -0.59
C ALA A 236 -3.05 7.53 -0.64
N THR A 237 -2.62 8.33 0.33
CA THR A 237 -1.21 8.50 0.66
C THR A 237 -0.62 7.20 1.21
N ILE A 238 0.71 7.10 1.24
CA ILE A 238 1.41 5.98 1.90
C ILE A 238 1.06 5.95 3.40
N ASP A 239 0.99 7.10 4.05
CA ASP A 239 0.64 7.20 5.47
C ASP A 239 -0.77 6.63 5.74
N GLU A 240 -1.77 6.98 4.93
CA GLU A 240 -3.13 6.44 5.07
C GLU A 240 -3.17 4.93 4.80
N PHE A 241 -2.39 4.44 3.84
CA PHE A 241 -2.34 3.02 3.52
C PHE A 241 -1.70 2.20 4.66
N ILE A 242 -0.60 2.69 5.25
CA ILE A 242 0.04 2.09 6.42
C ILE A 242 -0.92 2.10 7.62
N ASN A 243 -1.63 3.20 7.87
CA ASN A 243 -2.59 3.26 8.97
C ASN A 243 -3.80 2.34 8.74
N ALA A 244 -4.24 2.13 7.49
CA ALA A 244 -5.27 1.14 7.20
C ALA A 244 -4.81 -0.30 7.53
N ALA A 245 -3.54 -0.63 7.28
CA ALA A 245 -2.97 -1.89 7.74
C ALA A 245 -2.86 -1.95 9.28
N GLU A 246 -2.59 -0.82 9.95
CA GLU A 246 -2.59 -0.73 11.41
C GLU A 246 -3.96 -1.08 12.02
N TYR A 247 -5.06 -0.66 11.39
CA TYR A 247 -6.41 -1.05 11.83
C TYR A 247 -6.62 -2.57 11.86
N ILE A 248 -6.02 -3.31 10.92
CA ILE A 248 -6.13 -4.78 10.86
C ILE A 248 -5.28 -5.41 11.96
N ILE A 249 -3.98 -5.07 12.03
CA ILE A 249 -3.05 -5.70 12.99
C ILE A 249 -3.37 -5.33 14.45
N SER A 250 -3.94 -4.16 14.71
CA SER A 250 -4.36 -3.75 16.05
C SER A 250 -5.50 -4.59 16.62
N GLN A 251 -6.26 -5.30 15.77
CA GLN A 251 -7.26 -6.28 16.20
C GLN A 251 -6.68 -7.69 16.41
N GLY A 252 -5.41 -7.93 16.03
CA GLY A 252 -4.68 -9.17 16.29
C GLY A 252 -4.25 -9.96 15.05
N ASN A 253 -4.66 -9.56 13.84
CA ASN A 253 -4.28 -10.24 12.60
C ASN A 253 -3.06 -9.57 11.93
N GLY A 254 -1.89 -10.19 12.05
CA GLY A 254 -0.65 -9.71 11.43
C GLY A 254 -0.39 -10.23 10.02
N ASP A 255 -1.22 -11.15 9.51
CA ASP A 255 -1.04 -11.80 8.20
C ASP A 255 -1.54 -10.89 7.08
N ILE A 256 -0.85 -9.79 6.84
CA ILE A 256 -1.26 -8.73 5.92
C ILE A 256 -0.32 -8.68 4.72
N ILE A 257 -0.90 -8.65 3.52
CA ILE A 257 -0.21 -8.40 2.25
C ILE A 257 -0.71 -7.06 1.72
N LEU A 258 0.21 -6.13 1.47
CA LEU A 258 -0.11 -4.84 0.86
C LEU A 258 -0.13 -4.98 -0.66
N CYS A 259 -1.07 -4.34 -1.35
CA CYS A 259 -1.15 -4.36 -2.80
C CYS A 259 -1.26 -2.95 -3.39
N GLU A 260 -0.18 -2.51 -4.05
CA GLU A 260 -0.17 -1.32 -4.90
C GLU A 260 -0.95 -1.62 -6.19
N ARG A 261 -1.82 -0.70 -6.60
CA ARG A 261 -2.79 -0.94 -7.68
C ARG A 261 -3.06 0.29 -8.55
N GLY A 262 -2.14 1.25 -8.52
CA GLY A 262 -2.22 2.55 -9.18
C GLY A 262 -3.10 3.54 -8.43
N ILE A 263 -2.67 4.79 -8.49
CA ILE A 263 -3.37 5.96 -7.93
C ILE A 263 -4.03 6.78 -9.03
N ARG A 264 -5.09 7.50 -8.68
CA ARG A 264 -5.77 8.41 -9.59
C ARG A 264 -4.92 9.67 -9.79
N THR A 265 -4.72 10.04 -11.05
CA THR A 265 -4.04 11.28 -11.45
C THR A 265 -4.84 11.99 -12.55
N TYR A 266 -4.28 13.05 -13.14
CA TYR A 266 -4.86 13.74 -14.29
C TYR A 266 -4.67 12.98 -15.62
N GLU A 267 -3.78 11.97 -15.66
CA GLU A 267 -3.46 11.20 -16.86
C GLU A 267 -4.69 10.39 -17.34
N LYS A 268 -4.85 10.30 -18.66
CA LYS A 268 -5.99 9.60 -19.30
C LYS A 268 -5.56 8.42 -20.19
N ALA A 269 -4.28 8.30 -20.52
CA ALA A 269 -3.73 7.19 -21.31
C ALA A 269 -3.73 5.85 -20.55
N THR A 270 -3.86 5.90 -19.22
CA THR A 270 -4.02 4.74 -18.34
C THR A 270 -5.21 4.95 -17.40
N ARG A 271 -5.81 3.86 -16.90
CA ARG A 271 -6.95 3.92 -15.98
C ARG A 271 -6.58 4.54 -14.63
N ASN A 272 -5.39 4.19 -14.13
CA ASN A 272 -4.72 4.82 -13.00
C ASN A 272 -3.23 4.98 -13.38
N THR A 273 -2.47 5.75 -12.61
CA THR A 273 -1.01 5.81 -12.73
C THR A 273 -0.41 4.82 -11.74
N LEU A 274 0.34 3.82 -12.23
CA LEU A 274 1.05 2.88 -11.35
C LEU A 274 2.13 3.63 -10.57
N ASP A 275 1.97 3.72 -9.25
CA ASP A 275 2.97 4.33 -8.36
C ASP A 275 3.99 3.27 -7.95
N ILE A 276 4.92 2.97 -8.86
CA ILE A 276 5.93 1.93 -8.62
C ILE A 276 6.84 2.28 -7.43
N SER A 277 6.98 3.57 -7.10
CA SER A 277 7.79 4.05 -5.98
C SER A 277 7.25 3.59 -4.63
N ALA A 278 5.96 3.28 -4.54
CA ALA A 278 5.32 2.80 -3.31
C ALA A 278 5.91 1.46 -2.84
N VAL A 279 6.36 0.59 -3.75
CA VAL A 279 6.90 -0.74 -3.40
C VAL A 279 8.11 -0.63 -2.46
N PRO A 280 9.23 0.02 -2.85
CA PRO A 280 10.37 0.14 -1.96
C PRO A 280 10.08 0.99 -0.71
N ILE A 281 9.22 2.01 -0.81
CA ILE A 281 8.83 2.82 0.36
C ILE A 281 8.11 1.95 1.40
N LEU A 282 7.09 1.19 0.99
CA LEU A 282 6.33 0.32 1.88
C LEU A 282 7.21 -0.80 2.46
N LYS A 283 8.10 -1.39 1.64
CA LYS A 283 9.06 -2.39 2.11
C LYS A 283 10.11 -1.81 3.06
N GLN A 284 10.41 -0.51 3.03
CA GLN A 284 11.32 0.13 3.98
C GLN A 284 10.62 0.57 5.27
N GLU A 285 9.41 1.10 5.16
CA GLU A 285 8.66 1.65 6.29
C GLU A 285 7.93 0.55 7.09
N THR A 286 7.52 -0.53 6.42
CA THR A 286 6.79 -1.65 7.02
C THR A 286 7.53 -2.98 6.87
N HIS A 287 7.18 -3.95 7.70
CA HIS A 287 7.67 -5.33 7.58
C HIS A 287 6.77 -6.24 6.73
N LEU A 288 5.72 -5.69 6.13
CA LEU A 288 4.71 -6.45 5.39
C LEU A 288 5.14 -6.72 3.94
N PRO A 289 4.76 -7.86 3.34
CA PRO A 289 4.96 -8.12 1.92
C PRO A 289 4.12 -7.17 1.04
N VAL A 290 4.65 -6.82 -0.13
CA VAL A 290 4.08 -5.83 -1.05
C VAL A 290 3.96 -6.40 -2.46
N PHE A 291 2.71 -6.48 -2.93
CA PHE A 291 2.31 -6.90 -4.27
C PHE A 291 2.03 -5.71 -5.18
N VAL A 292 2.07 -5.96 -6.48
CA VAL A 292 1.63 -5.01 -7.52
C VAL A 292 0.54 -5.62 -8.39
N ASP A 293 -0.59 -4.93 -8.50
CA ASP A 293 -1.68 -5.26 -9.42
C ASP A 293 -1.50 -4.51 -10.75
N VAL A 294 -1.05 -5.21 -11.78
CA VAL A 294 -0.73 -4.62 -13.09
C VAL A 294 -1.95 -4.40 -13.97
N THR A 295 -3.03 -5.15 -13.72
CA THR A 295 -4.27 -5.03 -14.49
C THR A 295 -5.06 -3.79 -14.07
N HIS A 296 -5.31 -3.61 -12.78
CA HIS A 296 -6.16 -2.51 -12.30
C HIS A 296 -5.44 -1.16 -12.23
N SER A 297 -4.10 -1.17 -12.14
CA SER A 297 -3.29 0.05 -12.21
C SER A 297 -3.32 0.63 -13.62
N THR A 298 -2.83 -0.12 -14.59
CA THR A 298 -2.72 0.35 -15.98
C THR A 298 -4.09 0.44 -16.65
N GLY A 299 -4.97 -0.54 -16.40
CA GLY A 299 -6.23 -0.73 -17.13
C GLY A 299 -6.02 -1.05 -18.61
N ARG A 300 -4.85 -1.60 -18.97
CA ARG A 300 -4.41 -1.79 -20.36
C ARG A 300 -3.64 -3.11 -20.52
N ARG A 301 -4.13 -3.95 -21.44
CA ARG A 301 -3.57 -5.29 -21.68
C ARG A 301 -2.14 -5.25 -22.21
N ASP A 302 -1.82 -4.26 -23.04
CA ASP A 302 -0.49 -4.06 -23.63
C ASP A 302 0.57 -3.59 -22.62
N LEU A 303 0.15 -3.11 -21.45
CA LEU A 303 1.06 -2.66 -20.39
C LEU A 303 1.28 -3.71 -19.29
N LEU A 304 0.60 -4.85 -19.33
CA LEU A 304 0.70 -5.87 -18.28
C LEU A 304 2.14 -6.39 -18.14
N LEU A 305 2.75 -6.86 -19.24
CA LEU A 305 4.09 -7.46 -19.19
C LEU A 305 5.19 -6.44 -18.80
N PRO A 306 5.26 -5.23 -19.39
CA PRO A 306 6.26 -4.23 -18.98
C PRO A 306 6.15 -3.84 -17.50
N THR A 307 4.93 -3.64 -17.01
CA THR A 307 4.71 -3.22 -15.61
C THR A 307 4.93 -4.37 -14.62
N ALA A 308 4.64 -5.61 -15.00
CA ALA A 308 5.01 -6.79 -14.20
C ALA A 308 6.53 -6.93 -14.09
N LYS A 309 7.28 -6.74 -15.18
CA LYS A 309 8.75 -6.73 -15.15
C LYS A 309 9.28 -5.62 -14.25
N ALA A 310 8.71 -4.41 -14.32
CA ALA A 310 9.09 -3.29 -13.44
C ALA A 310 8.80 -3.59 -11.96
N ALA A 311 7.63 -4.15 -11.64
CA ALA A 311 7.26 -4.54 -10.28
C ALA A 311 8.23 -5.55 -9.69
N LEU A 312 8.61 -6.56 -10.47
CA LEU A 312 9.53 -7.55 -9.95
C LEU A 312 10.99 -7.05 -9.90
N ALA A 313 11.38 -6.15 -10.80
CA ALA A 313 12.73 -5.55 -10.80
C ALA A 313 12.95 -4.60 -9.62
N ILE A 314 11.90 -3.90 -9.18
CA ILE A 314 11.96 -2.99 -8.02
C ILE A 314 11.82 -3.72 -6.67
N GLY A 315 11.61 -5.04 -6.69
CA GLY A 315 11.58 -5.89 -5.49
C GLY A 315 10.19 -6.09 -4.88
N ALA A 316 9.12 -6.07 -5.68
CA ALA A 316 7.81 -6.52 -5.20
C ALA A 316 7.84 -8.00 -4.83
N ASP A 317 7.14 -8.37 -3.75
CA ASP A 317 7.01 -9.76 -3.28
C ASP A 317 6.05 -10.57 -4.16
N GLY A 318 5.31 -9.90 -5.04
CA GLY A 318 4.53 -10.58 -6.06
C GLY A 318 3.81 -9.65 -7.03
N VAL A 319 3.26 -10.28 -8.06
CA VAL A 319 2.46 -9.62 -9.10
C VAL A 319 1.08 -10.27 -9.18
N MET A 320 0.06 -9.43 -9.28
CA MET A 320 -1.31 -9.85 -9.55
C MET A 320 -1.75 -9.34 -10.92
N ALA A 321 -2.37 -10.20 -11.71
CA ALA A 321 -3.00 -9.85 -12.99
C ALA A 321 -4.25 -10.69 -13.24
N GLU A 322 -5.09 -10.26 -14.19
CA GLU A 322 -6.35 -10.95 -14.48
C GLU A 322 -6.31 -11.78 -15.76
N VAL A 323 -6.92 -12.97 -15.69
CA VAL A 323 -7.01 -13.95 -16.77
C VAL A 323 -8.45 -14.45 -16.87
N HIS A 324 -8.99 -14.49 -18.08
CA HIS A 324 -10.34 -14.97 -18.38
C HIS A 324 -10.31 -15.87 -19.62
N PRO A 325 -11.07 -16.98 -19.70
CA PRO A 325 -11.00 -17.86 -20.87
C PRO A 325 -11.47 -17.16 -22.16
N ASP A 326 -12.49 -16.30 -22.05
CA ASP A 326 -12.97 -15.46 -23.15
C ASP A 326 -13.20 -14.02 -22.67
N PRO A 327 -12.19 -13.15 -22.69
CA PRO A 327 -12.33 -11.78 -22.19
C PRO A 327 -13.41 -10.97 -22.90
N ALA A 328 -13.77 -11.29 -24.15
CA ALA A 328 -14.73 -10.51 -24.93
C ALA A 328 -16.16 -10.55 -24.35
N VAL A 329 -16.51 -11.64 -23.66
CA VAL A 329 -17.84 -11.83 -23.05
C VAL A 329 -17.85 -11.61 -21.53
N ALA A 330 -16.72 -11.25 -20.93
CA ALA A 330 -16.60 -11.08 -19.49
C ALA A 330 -17.51 -9.96 -18.94
N LEU A 331 -18.11 -10.20 -17.76
CA LEU A 331 -19.03 -9.29 -17.06
C LEU A 331 -18.32 -8.12 -16.37
N SER A 332 -16.98 -8.13 -16.39
CA SER A 332 -16.12 -7.04 -15.93
C SER A 332 -14.75 -7.07 -16.63
N ASP A 333 -14.16 -5.89 -16.84
CA ASP A 333 -12.79 -5.73 -17.35
C ASP A 333 -12.47 -6.51 -18.65
N SER A 334 -13.44 -6.63 -19.55
CA SER A 334 -13.34 -7.37 -20.82
C SER A 334 -12.15 -6.96 -21.69
N ALA A 335 -11.79 -5.67 -21.70
CA ALA A 335 -10.65 -5.16 -22.46
C ALA A 335 -9.31 -5.42 -21.77
N GLN A 336 -9.29 -5.66 -20.45
CA GLN A 336 -8.08 -5.68 -19.62
C GLN A 336 -7.55 -7.09 -19.34
N GLN A 337 -8.43 -8.08 -19.22
CA GLN A 337 -8.05 -9.45 -18.90
C GLN A 337 -7.29 -10.11 -20.05
N MET A 338 -6.31 -10.95 -19.72
CA MET A 338 -5.66 -11.83 -20.70
C MET A 338 -6.57 -13.02 -21.00
N ASP A 339 -6.62 -13.44 -22.27
CA ASP A 339 -7.06 -14.80 -22.59
C ASP A 339 -5.98 -15.83 -22.21
N LEU A 340 -6.26 -17.12 -22.41
CA LEU A 340 -5.34 -18.19 -22.01
C LEU A 340 -4.02 -18.16 -22.81
N ASP A 341 -4.07 -17.86 -24.11
CA ASP A 341 -2.88 -17.78 -24.97
C ASP A 341 -2.00 -16.57 -24.60
N GLN A 342 -2.63 -15.43 -24.32
CA GLN A 342 -1.97 -14.23 -23.82
C GLN A 342 -1.35 -14.48 -22.44
N PHE A 343 -2.02 -15.23 -21.57
CA PHE A 343 -1.47 -15.60 -20.28
C PHE A 343 -0.24 -16.52 -20.42
N ASP A 344 -0.27 -17.49 -21.33
CA ASP A 344 0.88 -18.34 -21.65
C ASP A 344 2.07 -17.51 -22.13
N HIS A 345 1.83 -16.61 -23.10
CA HIS A 345 2.86 -15.72 -23.62
C HIS A 345 3.42 -14.80 -22.53
N PHE A 346 2.54 -14.15 -21.76
CA PHE A 346 2.90 -13.26 -20.66
C PHE A 346 3.79 -13.98 -19.64
N TYR A 347 3.39 -15.18 -19.20
CA TYR A 347 4.12 -15.91 -18.18
C TYR A 347 5.49 -16.36 -18.67
N GLN A 348 5.59 -16.90 -19.89
CA GLN A 348 6.86 -17.26 -20.50
C GLN A 348 7.82 -16.07 -20.60
N GLU A 349 7.32 -14.91 -21.04
CA GLU A 349 8.12 -13.69 -21.16
C GLU A 349 8.52 -13.08 -19.81
N LEU A 350 7.72 -13.31 -18.76
CA LEU A 350 8.02 -12.85 -17.40
C LEU A 350 9.16 -13.67 -16.77
N LEU A 351 9.22 -14.97 -17.10
CA LEU A 351 10.29 -15.87 -16.69
C LEU A 351 11.59 -15.64 -17.48
N LYS A 352 11.51 -15.21 -18.74
CA LYS A 352 12.70 -14.90 -19.56
C LYS A 352 13.54 -13.80 -18.91
N GLY A 353 14.80 -14.13 -18.62
CA GLY A 353 15.75 -13.22 -17.96
C GLY A 353 15.82 -13.37 -16.44
N ARG A 354 15.07 -14.32 -15.86
CA ARG A 354 15.21 -14.69 -14.45
C ARG A 354 15.87 -16.05 -14.33
N THR A 355 16.95 -16.12 -13.57
CA THR A 355 17.43 -17.39 -12.99
C THR A 355 16.49 -17.70 -11.83
N ILE A 356 15.29 -18.21 -12.11
CA ILE A 356 14.45 -18.77 -11.05
C ILE A 356 15.00 -20.18 -10.83
N GLU A 357 15.70 -20.39 -9.71
CA GLU A 357 15.90 -21.73 -9.19
C GLU A 357 14.50 -22.24 -8.78
N VAL A 358 13.91 -23.06 -9.66
CA VAL A 358 12.65 -23.79 -9.42
C VAL A 358 12.90 -24.86 -8.37
#